data_AF-R7UTS3-F1
#
_entry.id   AF-R7UTS3-F1
#
_cell.length_a   1.000
_cell.length_b   1.000
_cell.length_c   1.000
_cell.angle_alpha   90.00
_cell.angle_beta   90.00
_cell.angle_gamma   90.00
#
_symmetry.space_group_name_H-M   'P 1'
#
loop_
_entity.id
_entity.type
_entity.pdbx_description
1 polymer ?
#
loop_
_entity_poly.entity_id
_entity_poly.type
_entity_poly.pdbx_seq_one_letter_code
_entity_poly.pdbx_strand_id
1 'polypeptide(L)' 'TACLGDAESCGGGDTCIMSAWKCDDGRDCTDKSDEAGCPTCNDDQFFCPTGERTCINIDWQCDGTADC' A
#
# COMPACT_ATOMS: atom_id res chain seq x y z
N THR A 1 -6.01 11.64 18.02
CA THR A 1 -5.06 12.34 17.15
C THR A 1 -5.30 11.85 15.75
N ALA A 2 -5.75 12.71 14.85
CA ALA A 2 -5.95 12.34 13.44
C ALA A 2 -4.74 12.84 12.65
N CYS A 3 -4.18 11.98 11.80
CA CYS A 3 -3.13 12.36 10.87
C CYS A 3 -3.69 13.37 9.85
N LEU A 4 -2.85 14.26 9.33
CA LEU A 4 -3.23 15.35 8.43
C LEU A 4 -2.98 14.94 6.97
N GLY A 5 -3.93 15.24 6.09
CA GLY A 5 -3.81 14.95 4.65
C GLY A 5 -3.80 13.44 4.36
N ASP A 6 -2.95 13.03 3.42
CA ASP A 6 -2.74 11.64 3.00
C ASP A 6 -1.78 10.88 3.94
N ALA A 7 -1.95 11.07 5.25
CA ALA A 7 -1.13 10.44 6.26
C ALA A 7 -1.96 9.42 7.07
N GLU A 8 -1.38 8.25 7.31
CA GLU A 8 -1.97 7.14 8.04
C GLU A 8 -1.33 7.00 9.41
N SER A 9 -2.11 6.61 10.41
CA SER A 9 -1.58 6.34 11.76
C SER A 9 -1.07 4.90 11.88
N CYS A 10 0.10 4.72 12.48
CA CYS A 10 0.63 3.42 12.91
C CYS A 10 -0.23 2.75 14.00
N GLY A 11 0.04 1.47 14.30
CA GLY A 11 -0.60 0.60 15.29
C GLY A 11 -0.34 1.04 16.73
N GLY A 12 -0.87 2.21 17.06
CA GLY A 12 -0.64 2.90 18.33
C GLY A 12 -1.10 4.35 18.29
N GLY A 13 -1.31 4.92 17.09
CA GLY A 13 -1.86 6.27 16.91
C GLY A 13 -0.87 7.41 17.17
N ASP A 14 0.35 7.09 17.62
CA ASP A 14 1.36 8.08 18.02
C ASP A 14 2.30 8.48 16.86
N THR A 15 2.31 7.71 15.77
CA THR A 15 3.15 7.97 14.58
C THR A 15 2.26 8.04 13.35
N CYS A 16 2.44 9.09 12.54
CA CYS A 16 1.80 9.26 11.25
C CYS A 16 2.84 9.07 10.15
N ILE A 17 2.53 8.23 9.17
CA ILE A 17 3.34 7.99 7.97
C ILE A 17 2.54 8.41 6.74
N MET A 18 3.18 8.61 5.59
CA MET A 18 2.42 8.86 4.36
C MET A 18 1.66 7.59 3.95
N SER A 19 0.45 7.72 3.39
CA SER A 19 -0.30 6.58 2.85
C SER A 19 0.50 5.80 1.79
N ALA A 20 1.43 6.49 1.10
CA ALA A 20 2.37 5.88 0.15
C ALA A 20 3.42 4.94 0.79
N TRP A 21 3.69 5.09 2.09
CA TRP A 21 4.62 4.23 2.84
C TRP A 21 3.91 3.05 3.48
N LYS A 22 2.58 2.99 3.40
CA LYS A 22 1.86 1.82 3.87
C LYS A 22 2.14 0.67 2.93
N CYS A 23 2.61 -0.44 3.48
CA CYS A 23 2.94 -1.67 2.79
C CYS A 23 4.15 -1.59 1.87
N ASP A 24 4.97 -0.54 1.87
CA ASP A 24 5.99 -0.33 0.82
C ASP A 24 7.24 -1.23 0.90
N ASP A 25 7.21 -2.30 1.71
CA ASP A 25 8.35 -3.16 2.08
C ASP A 25 9.40 -2.43 2.93
N GLY A 26 9.13 -1.17 3.27
CA GLY A 26 9.81 -0.36 4.26
C GLY A 26 9.32 -0.65 5.67
N ARG A 27 9.99 -0.10 6.67
CA ARG A 27 9.48 -0.10 8.04
C ARG A 27 9.51 1.34 8.50
N ASP A 28 8.40 2.02 8.29
CA ASP A 28 8.18 3.41 8.65
C ASP A 28 7.50 3.52 10.01
N CYS A 29 6.64 2.54 10.35
CA CYS A 29 6.12 2.41 11.70
C CYS A 29 7.10 1.67 12.63
N THR A 30 7.23 2.19 13.86
CA THR A 30 8.10 1.58 14.88
C THR A 30 7.65 0.16 15.26
N ASP A 31 6.37 -0.16 15.13
CA ASP A 31 5.78 -1.47 15.38
C ASP A 31 5.57 -2.30 14.10
N LYS A 32 5.99 -1.78 12.94
CA LYS A 32 5.80 -2.42 11.62
C LYS A 32 4.30 -2.63 11.27
N SER A 33 3.42 -1.80 11.82
CA SER A 33 1.97 -1.86 11.54
C SER A 33 1.60 -1.41 10.14
N ASP A 34 2.41 -0.56 9.54
CA ASP A 34 2.35 -0.13 8.14
C ASP A 34 2.46 -1.30 7.18
N GLU A 35 3.32 -2.27 7.50
CA GLU A 35 3.50 -3.50 6.72
C GLU A 35 2.61 -4.66 7.19
N ALA A 36 1.75 -4.43 8.17
CA ALA A 36 0.87 -5.45 8.71
C ALA A 36 -0.46 -5.48 7.94
N GLY A 37 -0.89 -6.67 7.50
CA GLY A 37 -2.17 -6.84 6.80
C GLY A 37 -2.18 -6.28 5.38
N CYS A 38 -1.01 -6.16 4.76
CA CYS A 38 -0.87 -5.72 3.38
C CYS A 38 -1.54 -6.70 2.41
N PRO A 39 -2.23 -6.20 1.37
CA PRO A 39 -2.83 -7.06 0.37
C PRO A 39 -1.72 -7.85 -0.34
N THR A 40 -1.78 -9.17 -0.19
CA THR A 40 -1.07 -10.09 -1.08
C THR A 40 -1.96 -10.30 -2.29
N CYS A 41 -1.47 -9.98 -3.48
CA CYS A 41 -2.20 -10.29 -4.70
C CYS A 41 -2.45 -11.80 -4.80
N ASN A 42 -3.65 -12.17 -5.24
CA ASN A 42 -3.96 -13.56 -5.55
C ASN A 42 -3.13 -14.06 -6.75
N ASP A 43 -3.10 -15.37 -6.99
CA ASP A 43 -2.32 -15.96 -8.09
C ASP A 43 -2.67 -15.38 -9.48
N ASP A 44 -3.91 -14.92 -9.67
CA ASP A 44 -4.40 -14.31 -10.93
C ASP A 44 -4.27 -12.78 -10.95
N GLN A 45 -3.53 -12.20 -10.01
CA GLN A 45 -3.38 -10.75 -9.86
C GLN A 45 -1.92 -10.32 -9.93
N PHE A 46 -1.70 -9.17 -10.56
CA PHE A 46 -0.40 -8.52 -10.67
C PHE A 46 -0.31 -7.34 -9.70
N PHE A 47 0.80 -7.29 -8.97
CA PHE A 47 1.08 -6.19 -8.06
C PHE A 47 1.69 -5.03 -8.85
N CYS A 48 1.05 -3.86 -8.80
CA CYS A 48 1.55 -2.66 -9.46
C CYS A 48 2.95 -2.28 -8.93
N PRO A 49 4.00 -2.26 -9.78
CA PRO A 49 5.37 -2.00 -9.34
C PRO A 49 5.62 -0.52 -9.03
N THR A 50 4.77 0.37 -9.51
CA THR A 50 4.85 1.82 -9.35
C THR A 50 3.43 2.38 -9.26
N GLY A 51 3.17 3.23 -8.26
CA GLY A 51 1.85 3.84 -8.05
C GLY A 51 1.23 3.40 -6.73
N GLU A 52 -0.11 3.37 -6.69
CA GLU A 52 -0.84 2.82 -5.56
C GLU A 52 -0.56 1.31 -5.47
N ARG A 53 -0.40 0.78 -4.25
CA ARG A 53 -0.16 -0.64 -3.97
C ARG A 53 -1.42 -1.47 -4.22
N THR A 54 -1.85 -1.49 -5.48
CA THR A 54 -3.07 -2.12 -5.97
C THR A 54 -2.72 -3.41 -6.71
N CYS A 55 -3.56 -4.42 -6.50
CA CYS A 55 -3.52 -5.67 -7.24
C CYS A 55 -4.52 -5.56 -8.40
N ILE A 56 -4.00 -5.59 -9.62
CA ILE A 56 -4.83 -5.62 -10.83
C ILE A 56 -4.94 -7.06 -11.33
N ASN A 57 -5.92 -7.36 -12.17
CA ASN A 57 -5.98 -8.69 -12.79
C ASN A 57 -4.80 -8.85 -13.76
N ILE A 58 -4.20 -10.04 -13.84
CA ILE A 58 -3.17 -10.35 -14.84
C ILE A 58 -3.65 -10.02 -16.27
N ASP A 59 -4.95 -10.19 -16.56
CA ASP A 59 -5.55 -9.89 -17.86
C ASP A 59 -5.55 -8.39 -18.21
N TRP A 60 -5.39 -7.51 -17.22
CA TRP A 60 -5.31 -6.05 -17.41
C TRP A 60 -3.88 -5.57 -17.67
N GLN A 61 -2.89 -6.48 -17.62
CA GLN A 61 -1.53 -6.12 -18.00
C GLN A 61 -1.47 -5.82 -19.50
N CYS A 62 -1.02 -4.61 -19.85
CA CYS A 62 -0.82 -4.17 -21.22
C CYS A 62 -2.11 -4.19 -22.09
N ASP A 63 -3.28 -4.03 -21.48
CA ASP A 63 -4.57 -3.99 -22.19
C ASP A 63 -4.86 -2.62 -22.85
N GLY A 64 -4.04 -1.61 -22.52
CA GLY A 64 -4.14 -0.25 -23.06
C GLY A 64 -4.84 0.73 -22.12
N THR A 65 -5.25 0.32 -20.91
CA THR A 65 -5.70 1.19 -19.83
C THR A 65 -4.65 1.36 -18.73
N ALA A 66 -4.83 2.42 -17.93
CA ALA A 66 -4.00 2.69 -16.76
C ALA A 66 -4.72 2.14 -15.52
N ASP A 67 -4.38 0.91 -15.16
CA ASP A 67 -4.92 0.19 -13.99
C ASP A 67 -4.01 0.34 -12.76
N CYS A 68 -2.73 0.63 -13.03
CA CYS A 68 -1.77 1.26 -12.14
C CYS A 68 -1.59 2.72 -12.60
#